data_AF-A0A9N9HRN0-F1
#
_entry.id   AF-A0A9N9HRN0-F1
#
_cell.length_a   1.000
_cell.length_b   1.000
_cell.length_c   1.000
_cell.angle_alpha   90.00
_cell.angle_beta   90.00
_cell.angle_gamma   90.00
#
_symmetry.space_group_name_H-M   'P 1'
#
loop_
_entity.id
_entity.type
_entity.pdbx_description
1 polymer ?
#
loop_
_entity_poly.entity_id
_entity_poly.type
_entity_poly.pdbx_seq_one_letter_code
_entity_poly.pdbx_strand_id
1 'polypeptide(L)'
;MLKFFVSVLVSFGFGAAFRGAGLSRQFKVKEIKVKDITPYSIEVDYSSEPKNSEDGTSKSKVYHTVLFNEFTTIGTRKMMSFPRTSDFNFSLNYAKLDDEIARDFGPTNIAISKITGLTDAIKQFNDVGVDRPKVKVTLQLSDSGLVSATDAIVTIEHQSLADKFKSFFQSEESIKDVPLPDETSNSVNAAESTPE
;
A
#
# COMPACT_ATOMS: atom_id res chain seq x y z
N MET A 1 34.33 11.66 39.08
CA MET A 1 34.30 10.22 39.42
C MET A 1 32.99 9.64 38.89
N LEU A 2 33.03 9.03 37.71
CA LEU A 2 31.83 8.49 37.05
C LEU A 2 31.52 7.12 37.69
N LYS A 3 30.55 7.07 38.60
CA LYS A 3 30.06 5.81 39.16
C LYS A 3 29.28 5.08 38.08
N PHE A 4 29.87 4.03 37.50
CA PHE A 4 29.13 3.08 36.67
C PHE A 4 28.05 2.42 37.54
N PHE A 5 26.78 2.77 37.30
CA PHE A 5 25.66 2.45 38.20
C PHE A 5 24.90 1.17 37.81
N VAL A 6 25.34 0.47 36.76
CA VAL A 6 24.63 -0.69 36.21
C VAL A 6 25.56 -1.89 36.12
N SER A 7 25.22 -2.94 36.85
CA SER A 7 25.81 -4.26 36.65
C SER A 7 25.18 -4.92 35.42
N VAL A 8 25.99 -5.20 34.39
CA VAL A 8 25.55 -5.71 33.08
C VAL A 8 24.83 -7.07 33.18
N LEU A 9 25.22 -7.91 34.14
CA LEU A 9 24.69 -9.27 34.24
C LEU A 9 23.31 -9.32 34.92
N VAL A 10 23.06 -8.41 35.86
CA VAL A 10 21.79 -8.37 36.63
C VAL A 10 20.71 -7.56 35.89
N SER A 11 21.12 -6.57 35.08
CA SER A 11 20.20 -5.68 34.38
C SER A 11 19.30 -6.42 33.38
N PHE A 12 19.82 -7.39 32.62
CA PHE A 12 19.02 -8.17 31.66
C PHE A 12 17.94 -9.01 32.36
N GLY A 13 18.31 -9.74 33.41
CA GLY A 13 17.37 -10.59 34.15
C GLY A 13 16.25 -9.79 34.81
N PHE A 14 16.58 -8.66 35.44
CA PHE A 14 15.58 -7.79 36.06
C PHE A 14 14.69 -7.11 35.00
N GLY A 15 15.26 -6.68 33.88
CA GLY A 15 14.50 -6.10 32.76
C GLY A 15 13.49 -7.08 32.16
N ALA A 16 13.90 -8.33 31.93
CA ALA A 16 13.02 -9.39 31.43
C ALA A 16 11.91 -9.74 32.44
N ALA A 17 12.26 -9.89 33.73
CA ALA A 17 11.28 -10.13 34.79
C ALA A 17 10.27 -8.98 34.93
N PHE A 18 10.74 -7.73 34.84
CA PHE A 18 9.88 -6.56 34.87
C PHE A 18 8.93 -6.50 33.66
N ARG A 19 9.43 -6.80 32.45
CA ARG A 19 8.59 -6.89 31.24
C ARG A 19 7.54 -7.99 31.38
N GLY A 20 7.91 -9.16 31.90
CA GLY A 20 6.99 -10.26 32.18
C GLY A 20 5.92 -9.90 33.22
N ALA A 21 6.31 -9.24 34.31
CA ALA A 21 5.39 -8.77 35.34
C ALA A 21 4.37 -7.75 34.78
N GLY A 22 4.79 -6.87 33.87
CA GLY A 22 3.91 -5.91 33.19
C GLY A 22 2.94 -6.53 32.19
N LEU A 23 3.24 -7.70 31.62
CA LEU A 23 2.32 -8.45 30.76
C LEU A 23 1.30 -9.27 31.56
N SER A 24 1.62 -9.61 32.81
CA SER A 24 0.73 -10.37 33.70
C SER A 24 -0.37 -9.49 34.28
N ARG A 25 -1.59 -10.05 34.40
CA ARG A 25 -2.72 -9.39 35.08
C ARG A 25 -2.64 -9.48 36.61
N GLN A 26 -1.75 -10.31 37.14
CA GLN A 26 -1.66 -10.60 38.59
C GLN A 26 -0.78 -9.60 39.35
N PHE A 27 0.07 -8.85 38.66
CA PHE A 27 0.98 -7.88 39.28
C PHE A 27 0.68 -6.47 38.79
N LYS A 28 0.66 -5.49 39.70
CA LYS A 28 0.53 -4.07 39.36
C LYS A 28 1.90 -3.41 39.45
N VAL A 29 2.56 -3.28 38.31
CA VAL A 29 3.85 -2.58 38.18
C VAL A 29 3.64 -1.17 37.63
N LYS A 30 4.68 -0.32 37.75
CA LYS A 30 4.67 1.00 37.10
C LYS A 30 4.65 0.80 35.57
N GLU A 31 3.77 1.51 34.88
CA GLU A 31 3.72 1.45 33.42
C GLU A 31 4.96 2.11 32.82
N ILE A 32 5.76 1.31 32.10
CA ILE A 32 6.91 1.78 31.33
C ILE A 32 6.70 1.36 29.88
N LYS A 33 6.62 2.34 28.99
CA LYS A 33 6.48 2.11 27.55
C LYS A 33 7.86 1.94 26.94
N VAL A 34 8.15 0.73 26.48
CA VAL A 34 9.37 0.41 25.73
C VAL A 34 8.98 0.28 24.26
N LYS A 35 9.72 0.96 23.39
CA LYS A 35 9.62 0.79 21.93
C LYS A 35 10.96 0.30 21.42
N ASP A 36 10.91 -0.69 20.55
CA ASP A 36 12.07 -1.31 19.94
C ASP A 36 12.00 -1.14 18.42
N ILE A 37 13.07 -1.52 17.71
CA ILE A 37 13.24 -1.32 16.26
C ILE A 37 13.65 -2.62 15.56
N THR A 38 13.27 -2.77 14.30
CA THR A 38 13.79 -3.84 13.43
C THR A 38 15.05 -3.34 12.71
N PRO A 39 16.20 -4.00 12.87
CA PRO A 39 17.45 -3.53 12.23
C PRO A 39 17.40 -3.66 10.71
N TYR A 40 16.76 -4.69 10.17
CA TYR A 40 16.74 -4.98 8.73
C TYR A 40 15.44 -4.57 8.06
N SER A 41 15.53 -4.22 6.78
CA SER A 41 14.39 -3.94 5.92
C SER A 41 13.72 -5.23 5.44
N ILE A 42 12.40 -5.17 5.25
CA ILE A 42 11.57 -6.31 4.87
C ILE A 42 10.78 -5.94 3.62
N GLU A 43 10.90 -6.78 2.60
CA GLU A 43 10.23 -6.66 1.32
C GLU A 43 9.17 -7.73 1.10
N VAL A 44 8.21 -7.37 0.26
CA VAL A 44 7.18 -8.27 -0.24
C VAL A 44 7.45 -8.54 -1.70
N ASP A 45 7.55 -9.83 -2.00
CA ASP A 45 7.73 -10.35 -3.34
C ASP A 45 6.43 -10.98 -3.80
N TYR A 46 5.90 -10.45 -4.91
CA TYR A 46 4.68 -10.98 -5.49
C TYR A 46 4.80 -11.02 -7.02
N SER A 47 4.22 -12.07 -7.59
CA SER A 47 4.09 -12.17 -9.05
C SER A 47 2.99 -11.22 -9.55
N SER A 48 3.07 -10.83 -10.82
CA SER A 48 1.99 -10.15 -11.55
C SER A 48 1.08 -11.15 -12.25
N GLU A 49 -0.14 -10.72 -12.57
CA GLU A 49 -1.07 -11.60 -13.28
C GLU A 49 -0.53 -11.86 -14.68
N PRO A 50 -0.52 -13.12 -15.15
CA PRO A 50 -0.03 -13.42 -16.49
C PRO A 50 -0.91 -12.68 -17.48
N LYS A 51 -0.41 -11.54 -17.98
CA LYS A 51 -1.01 -10.90 -19.15
C LYS A 51 -0.60 -11.74 -20.34
N ASN A 52 -1.58 -12.20 -21.10
CA ASN A 52 -1.33 -12.79 -22.41
C ASN A 52 -0.72 -11.69 -23.29
N SER A 53 0.60 -11.73 -23.47
CA SER A 53 1.27 -10.99 -24.54
C SER A 53 0.95 -11.67 -25.87
N GLU A 54 0.78 -10.89 -26.93
CA GLU A 54 0.40 -11.35 -28.28
C GLU A 54 1.37 -12.40 -28.87
N ASP A 55 2.56 -12.57 -28.29
CA ASP A 55 3.61 -13.53 -28.71
C ASP A 55 3.57 -14.89 -27.98
N GLY A 56 2.49 -15.25 -27.30
CA GLY A 56 2.30 -16.60 -26.72
C GLY A 56 3.23 -16.98 -25.55
N THR A 57 4.06 -16.05 -25.05
CA THR A 57 4.88 -16.23 -23.84
C THR A 57 4.27 -15.50 -22.66
N SER A 58 3.72 -16.24 -21.70
CA SER A 58 3.15 -15.70 -20.46
C SER A 58 4.24 -15.21 -19.51
N LYS A 59 4.64 -13.94 -19.65
CA LYS A 59 5.63 -13.31 -18.76
C LYS A 59 4.95 -12.77 -17.50
N SER A 60 5.07 -13.50 -16.39
CA SER A 60 4.79 -12.95 -15.05
C SER A 60 5.98 -12.09 -14.61
N LYS A 61 5.78 -10.78 -14.50
CA LYS A 61 6.74 -9.88 -13.85
C LYS A 61 6.68 -10.08 -12.34
N VAL A 62 7.81 -10.29 -11.69
CA VAL A 62 7.93 -10.30 -10.21
C VAL A 62 8.16 -8.86 -9.75
N TYR A 63 7.41 -8.44 -8.73
CA TYR A 63 7.55 -7.15 -8.08
C TYR A 63 8.13 -7.34 -6.69
N HIS A 64 9.15 -6.54 -6.40
CA HIS A 64 9.77 -6.42 -5.09
C HIS A 64 9.36 -5.07 -4.52
N THR A 65 8.74 -5.06 -3.35
CA THR A 65 8.31 -3.81 -2.70
C THR A 65 8.70 -3.83 -1.24
N VAL A 66 9.60 -2.92 -0.86
CA VAL A 66 10.01 -2.74 0.54
C VAL A 66 8.84 -2.18 1.33
N LEU A 67 8.37 -2.95 2.32
CA LEU A 67 7.32 -2.51 3.22
C LEU A 67 7.89 -1.87 4.46
N PHE A 68 8.78 -2.56 5.16
CA PHE A 68 9.39 -2.04 6.38
C PHE A 68 10.82 -1.64 6.07
N ASN A 69 11.16 -0.39 6.32
CA ASN A 69 12.53 0.10 6.12
C ASN A 69 13.40 -0.35 7.30
N GLU A 70 14.71 -0.21 7.15
CA GLU A 70 15.66 -0.38 8.25
C GLU A 70 15.30 0.53 9.42
N PHE A 71 15.53 0.03 10.63
CA PHE A 71 15.23 0.70 11.89
C PHE A 71 13.77 1.11 12.08
N THR A 72 12.83 0.43 11.40
CA THR A 72 11.39 0.66 11.63
C THR A 72 11.00 0.26 13.06
N THR A 73 10.17 1.09 13.71
CA THR A 73 9.66 0.77 15.05
C THR A 73 8.75 -0.46 15.03
N ILE A 74 8.95 -1.34 15.99
CA ILE A 74 8.11 -2.52 16.21
C ILE A 74 6.68 -2.09 16.60
N GLY A 75 5.67 -2.90 16.26
CA GLY A 75 4.26 -2.60 16.49
C GLY A 75 3.61 -1.81 15.35
N THR A 76 4.31 -1.64 14.22
CA THR A 76 3.83 -0.91 13.05
C THR A 76 3.03 -1.81 12.12
N ARG A 77 1.96 -1.28 11.55
CA ARG A 77 1.10 -1.97 10.58
C ARG A 77 1.11 -1.19 9.26
N LYS A 78 1.32 -1.90 8.15
CA LYS A 78 1.30 -1.34 6.79
C LYS A 78 0.32 -2.09 5.91
N MET A 79 -0.40 -1.36 5.09
CA MET A 79 -1.38 -1.91 4.16
C MET A 79 -0.83 -1.79 2.73
N MET A 80 -0.85 -2.90 1.99
CA MET A 80 -0.49 -2.94 0.57
C MET A 80 -1.70 -3.34 -0.26
N SER A 81 -1.91 -2.68 -1.40
CA SER A 81 -2.95 -3.05 -2.35
C SER A 81 -2.38 -3.84 -3.53
N PHE A 82 -2.94 -5.01 -3.79
CA PHE A 82 -2.63 -5.85 -4.94
C PHE A 82 -3.78 -5.76 -5.96
N PRO A 83 -3.53 -5.25 -7.17
CA PRO A 83 -4.51 -5.28 -8.25
C PRO A 83 -4.49 -6.68 -8.90
N ARG A 84 -5.29 -7.61 -8.36
CA ARG A 84 -5.35 -9.01 -8.82
C ARG A 84 -6.79 -9.52 -8.87
N THR A 85 -7.11 -10.29 -9.91
CA THR A 85 -8.41 -10.97 -10.08
C THR A 85 -8.39 -12.46 -9.72
N SER A 86 -7.22 -13.04 -9.48
CA SER A 86 -7.03 -14.46 -9.18
C SER A 86 -6.33 -14.67 -7.83
N ASP A 87 -6.54 -15.84 -7.25
CA ASP A 87 -5.84 -16.29 -6.03
C ASP A 87 -4.32 -16.20 -6.26
N PHE A 88 -3.58 -15.69 -5.26
CA PHE A 88 -2.16 -15.46 -5.39
C PHE A 88 -1.41 -15.75 -4.10
N ASN A 89 -0.11 -15.96 -4.25
CA ASN A 89 0.85 -16.04 -3.17
C ASN A 89 1.77 -14.83 -3.19
N PHE A 90 2.25 -14.46 -2.00
CA PHE A 90 3.34 -13.50 -1.85
C PHE A 90 4.30 -14.01 -0.80
N SER A 91 5.58 -13.72 -0.98
CA SER A 91 6.65 -14.04 -0.04
C SER A 91 7.12 -12.79 0.68
N LEU A 92 7.44 -12.94 1.95
CA LEU A 92 8.11 -11.95 2.78
C LEU A 92 9.57 -12.31 2.86
N ASN A 93 10.43 -11.38 2.46
CA ASN A 93 11.87 -11.58 2.42
C ASN A 93 12.56 -10.39 3.13
N TYR A 94 13.76 -10.62 3.64
CA TYR A 94 14.64 -9.50 3.95
C TYR A 94 15.05 -8.84 2.64
N ALA A 95 15.01 -7.50 2.59
CA ALA A 95 15.46 -6.79 1.41
C ALA A 95 16.99 -6.94 1.26
N LYS A 96 17.55 -6.37 0.18
CA LYS A 96 18.97 -6.52 -0.16
C LYS A 96 19.89 -6.28 1.05
N LEU A 97 20.38 -7.38 1.61
CA LEU A 97 21.41 -7.42 2.64
C LEU A 97 22.77 -7.22 1.98
N ASP A 98 23.70 -6.57 2.67
CA ASP A 98 25.10 -6.52 2.23
C ASP A 98 25.68 -7.93 2.15
N ASP A 99 26.55 -8.18 1.17
CA ASP A 99 27.10 -9.52 0.89
C ASP A 99 27.85 -10.12 2.10
N GLU A 100 28.43 -9.27 2.95
CA GLU A 100 29.07 -9.68 4.20
C GLU A 100 28.04 -10.17 5.24
N ILE A 101 26.92 -9.46 5.37
CA ILE A 101 25.86 -9.78 6.34
C ILE A 101 25.06 -11.00 5.85
N ALA A 102 24.79 -11.09 4.55
CA ALA A 102 24.02 -12.18 3.94
C ALA A 102 24.65 -13.56 4.18
N ARG A 103 25.98 -13.64 4.30
CA ARG A 103 26.70 -14.89 4.59
C ARG A 103 26.37 -15.45 5.98
N ASP A 104 26.17 -14.58 6.95
CA ASP A 104 25.92 -14.96 8.34
C ASP A 104 24.41 -15.06 8.65
N PHE A 105 23.55 -14.50 7.80
CA PHE A 105 22.12 -14.36 8.04
C PHE A 105 21.29 -15.64 7.85
N GLY A 106 21.78 -16.58 7.03
CA GLY A 106 21.01 -17.77 6.65
C GLY A 106 19.92 -17.47 5.61
N PRO A 107 18.77 -18.18 5.63
CA PRO A 107 17.71 -17.99 4.63
C PRO A 107 17.12 -16.57 4.67
N THR A 108 17.08 -15.91 3.52
CA THR A 108 16.48 -14.56 3.39
C THR A 108 14.96 -14.57 3.35
N ASN A 109 14.34 -15.75 3.16
CA ASN A 109 12.89 -15.91 3.20
C ASN A 109 12.37 -16.01 4.63
N ILE A 110 11.44 -15.12 4.96
CA ILE A 110 10.82 -15.05 6.29
C ILE A 110 9.55 -15.90 6.33
N ALA A 111 8.66 -15.68 5.36
CA ALA A 111 7.37 -16.37 5.31
C ALA A 111 6.78 -16.36 3.90
N ILE A 112 5.88 -17.31 3.63
CA ILE A 112 5.07 -17.36 2.42
C ILE A 112 3.61 -17.32 2.83
N SER A 113 2.86 -16.38 2.28
CA SER A 113 1.43 -16.23 2.55
C SER A 113 0.64 -16.50 1.28
N LYS A 114 -0.45 -17.27 1.40
CA LYS A 114 -1.34 -17.61 0.30
C LYS A 114 -2.72 -17.01 0.57
N ILE A 115 -3.22 -16.24 -0.39
CA ILE A 115 -4.57 -15.69 -0.35
C ILE A 115 -5.45 -16.56 -1.25
N THR A 116 -6.51 -17.12 -0.68
CA THR A 116 -7.43 -18.04 -1.35
C THR A 116 -8.87 -17.53 -1.31
N GLY A 117 -9.69 -17.95 -2.27
CA GLY A 117 -11.12 -17.63 -2.31
C GLY A 117 -11.44 -16.28 -2.96
N LEU A 118 -10.44 -15.63 -3.57
CA LEU A 118 -10.62 -14.40 -4.32
C LEU A 118 -11.36 -14.66 -5.63
N THR A 119 -11.01 -15.74 -6.30
CA THR A 119 -11.60 -16.17 -7.58
C THR A 119 -13.10 -16.44 -7.42
N ASP A 120 -13.49 -17.07 -6.31
CA ASP A 120 -14.90 -17.40 -6.04
C ASP A 120 -15.71 -16.16 -5.65
N ALA A 121 -15.12 -15.28 -4.83
CA ALA A 121 -15.74 -14.00 -4.48
C ALA A 121 -16.00 -13.16 -5.74
N ILE A 122 -15.02 -13.04 -6.64
CA ILE A 122 -15.17 -12.25 -7.86
C ILE A 122 -16.25 -12.84 -8.78
N LYS A 123 -16.35 -14.17 -8.92
CA LYS A 123 -17.43 -14.79 -9.70
C LYS A 123 -18.82 -14.43 -9.17
N GLN A 124 -18.99 -14.36 -7.85
CA GLN A 124 -20.27 -13.96 -7.24
C GLN A 124 -20.63 -12.50 -7.55
N PHE A 125 -19.64 -11.62 -7.71
CA PHE A 125 -19.86 -10.19 -7.97
C PHE A 125 -19.77 -9.82 -9.48
N ASN A 126 -19.35 -10.75 -10.34
CA ASN A 126 -19.18 -10.52 -11.79
C ASN A 126 -20.49 -10.27 -12.55
N ASP A 127 -21.65 -10.64 -11.99
CA ASP A 127 -22.96 -10.31 -12.58
C ASP A 127 -23.22 -8.79 -12.66
N VAL A 128 -22.42 -7.98 -11.96
CA VAL A 128 -22.66 -6.53 -11.79
C VAL A 128 -21.61 -5.66 -12.53
N GLY A 129 -20.69 -6.26 -13.31
CA GLY A 129 -19.67 -5.52 -14.06
C GLY A 129 -18.57 -4.93 -13.16
N VAL A 130 -17.53 -5.72 -12.91
CA VAL A 130 -16.41 -5.36 -12.05
C VAL A 130 -15.23 -4.84 -12.88
N ASP A 131 -14.92 -3.54 -12.75
CA ASP A 131 -13.89 -2.91 -13.59
C ASP A 131 -12.45 -3.09 -13.06
N ARG A 132 -12.22 -3.41 -11.77
CA ARG A 132 -10.95 -3.92 -11.18
C ARG A 132 -11.09 -4.18 -9.67
N PRO A 133 -11.00 -5.42 -9.17
CA PRO A 133 -10.89 -5.67 -7.73
C PRO A 133 -9.53 -5.21 -7.19
N LYS A 134 -9.53 -4.53 -6.04
CA LYS A 134 -8.32 -4.13 -5.31
C LYS A 134 -8.25 -4.92 -4.00
N VAL A 135 -7.23 -5.76 -3.87
CA VAL A 135 -7.01 -6.57 -2.65
C VAL A 135 -6.10 -5.81 -1.71
N LYS A 136 -6.61 -5.35 -0.58
CA LYS A 136 -5.83 -4.69 0.46
C LYS A 136 -5.42 -5.71 1.51
N VAL A 137 -4.12 -5.95 1.64
CA VAL A 137 -3.57 -6.82 2.67
C VAL A 137 -2.86 -5.96 3.70
N THR A 138 -3.19 -6.18 4.95
CA THR A 138 -2.62 -5.52 6.10
C THR A 138 -1.54 -6.42 6.70
N LEU A 139 -0.30 -5.96 6.65
CA LEU A 139 0.85 -6.61 7.25
C LEU A 139 1.24 -5.91 8.54
N GLN A 140 1.50 -6.68 9.59
CA GLN A 140 1.83 -6.20 10.91
C GLN A 140 3.21 -6.72 11.32
N LEU A 141 4.04 -5.78 11.77
CA LEU A 141 5.23 -6.06 12.55
C LEU A 141 4.80 -6.10 14.03
N SER A 142 4.69 -7.32 14.58
CA SER A 142 4.26 -7.58 15.95
C SER A 142 5.28 -7.09 16.98
N ASP A 143 4.85 -6.87 18.22
CA ASP A 143 5.69 -6.44 19.36
C ASP A 143 6.90 -7.37 19.64
N SER A 144 6.90 -8.59 19.11
CA SER A 144 8.01 -9.55 19.19
C SER A 144 8.97 -9.46 18.00
N GLY A 145 8.81 -8.50 17.09
CA GLY A 145 9.63 -8.35 15.88
C GLY A 145 9.26 -9.30 14.73
N LEU A 146 8.15 -10.04 14.83
CA LEU A 146 7.71 -10.96 13.77
C LEU A 146 6.75 -10.25 12.80
N VAL A 147 6.93 -10.46 11.50
CA VAL A 147 6.01 -9.96 10.47
C VAL A 147 4.96 -11.01 10.15
N SER A 148 3.70 -10.58 10.10
CA SER A 148 2.56 -11.43 9.74
C SER A 148 1.56 -10.66 8.88
N ALA A 149 0.84 -11.36 8.00
CA ALA A 149 -0.33 -10.83 7.32
C ALA A 149 -1.55 -11.04 8.22
N THR A 150 -2.17 -9.97 8.69
CA THR A 150 -3.28 -10.05 9.66
C THR A 150 -4.64 -10.04 8.98
N ASP A 151 -4.86 -9.11 8.05
CA ASP A 151 -6.16 -8.90 7.42
C ASP A 151 -6.00 -8.82 5.90
N ALA A 152 -6.96 -9.39 5.16
CA ALA A 152 -7.05 -9.26 3.70
C ALA A 152 -8.48 -8.86 3.32
N ILE A 153 -8.65 -7.69 2.71
CA ILE A 153 -9.94 -7.10 2.36
C ILE A 153 -9.96 -6.84 0.86
N VAL A 154 -10.97 -7.36 0.17
CA VAL A 154 -11.21 -7.06 -1.25
C VAL A 154 -12.15 -5.88 -1.36
N THR A 155 -11.74 -4.83 -2.08
CA THR A 155 -12.61 -3.70 -2.43
C THR A 155 -12.96 -3.78 -3.91
N ILE A 156 -14.25 -3.83 -4.21
CA ILE A 156 -14.79 -3.83 -5.57
C ILE A 156 -15.50 -2.48 -5.76
N GLU A 157 -14.95 -1.64 -6.63
CA GLU A 157 -15.56 -0.35 -6.99
C GLU A 157 -16.55 -0.58 -8.15
N HIS A 158 -17.82 -0.21 -7.96
CA HIS A 158 -18.82 -0.18 -9.03
C HIS A 158 -18.89 1.24 -9.60
N GLN A 159 -18.28 1.46 -10.77
CA GLN A 159 -18.44 2.74 -11.47
C GLN A 159 -19.82 2.77 -12.12
N SER A 160 -20.81 3.30 -11.41
CA SER A 160 -22.08 3.65 -12.05
C SER A 160 -21.84 4.74 -13.10
N LEU A 161 -22.65 4.76 -14.15
CA LEU A 161 -22.53 5.68 -15.30
C LEU A 161 -22.44 7.17 -14.90
N ALA A 162 -22.85 7.54 -13.68
CA ALA A 162 -22.73 8.89 -13.13
C ALA A 162 -21.26 9.36 -13.00
N ASP A 163 -20.32 8.46 -12.70
CA ASP A 163 -18.89 8.83 -12.58
C ASP A 163 -18.25 9.08 -13.95
N LYS A 164 -18.69 8.35 -14.97
CA LYS A 164 -18.30 8.59 -16.38
C LYS A 164 -18.88 9.91 -16.89
N PHE A 165 -20.14 10.22 -16.56
CA PHE A 165 -20.74 11.52 -16.88
C PHE A 165 -20.01 12.67 -16.18
N LYS A 166 -19.61 12.51 -14.92
CA LYS A 166 -18.87 13.55 -14.19
C LYS A 166 -17.46 13.79 -14.75
N SER A 167 -16.75 12.75 -15.18
CA SER A 167 -15.45 12.93 -15.84
C SER A 167 -15.57 13.56 -17.23
N PHE A 168 -16.67 13.31 -17.96
CA PHE A 168 -16.94 13.95 -19.24
C PHE A 168 -17.37 15.42 -19.07
N PHE A 169 -18.26 15.74 -18.13
CA PHE A 169 -18.68 17.12 -17.87
C PHE A 169 -17.57 17.99 -17.23
N GLN A 170 -16.63 17.39 -16.50
CA GLN A 170 -15.48 18.12 -15.96
C GLN A 170 -14.42 18.44 -17.02
N SER A 171 -14.49 17.82 -18.21
CA SER A 171 -13.60 18.12 -19.33
C SER A 171 -14.05 19.32 -20.20
N GLU A 172 -15.28 19.82 -20.00
CA GLU A 172 -15.80 21.00 -20.71
C GLU A 172 -15.47 22.34 -20.04
N GLU A 173 -14.97 22.36 -18.81
CA GLU A 173 -14.61 23.62 -18.11
C GLU A 173 -13.23 24.20 -18.53
N SER A 174 -12.51 23.54 -19.45
CA SER A 174 -11.19 23.98 -19.94
C SER A 174 -11.11 24.25 -21.45
N ILE A 175 -12.23 24.59 -22.12
CA ILE A 175 -12.20 25.14 -23.49
C ILE A 175 -12.88 26.52 -23.52
N LYS A 176 -12.18 27.51 -22.96
CA LYS A 176 -12.07 28.86 -23.56
C LYS A 176 -10.70 28.82 -24.26
N ASP A 177 -10.53 28.90 -25.57
CA ASP A 177 -11.10 29.82 -26.53
C ASP A 177 -11.12 29.16 -27.92
N VAL A 178 -12.21 29.28 -28.68
CA VAL A 178 -12.15 29.24 -30.15
C VAL A 178 -13.13 30.31 -30.67
N PRO A 179 -12.67 31.35 -31.40
CA PRO A 179 -13.55 32.36 -31.98
C PRO A 179 -14.24 31.81 -33.24
N LEU A 180 -15.56 32.04 -33.34
CA LEU A 180 -16.32 31.89 -34.58
C LEU A 180 -16.00 33.06 -35.56
N PRO A 181 -16.10 32.84 -36.88
CA PRO A 181 -15.71 33.80 -37.90
C PRO A 181 -16.79 34.86 -38.14
N ASP A 182 -16.38 36.13 -38.24
CA ASP A 182 -17.24 37.23 -38.64
C ASP A 182 -17.51 37.17 -40.16
N GLU A 183 -18.78 36.98 -40.53
CA GLU A 183 -19.25 37.25 -41.89
C GLU A 183 -19.49 38.75 -42.08
N THR A 184 -18.76 39.27 -43.07
CA THR A 184 -18.90 40.57 -43.72
C THR A 184 -20.34 40.85 -44.17
N SER A 185 -20.92 41.98 -43.77
CA SER A 185 -21.96 42.66 -44.55
C SER A 185 -21.76 44.17 -44.50
N ASN A 186 -21.32 44.71 -45.62
CA ASN A 186 -21.13 46.14 -45.88
C ASN A 186 -22.32 46.65 -46.69
N SER A 187 -22.97 47.74 -46.27
CA SER A 187 -23.75 48.73 -47.05
C SER A 187 -24.77 49.42 -46.13
N VAL A 188 -25.12 50.71 -46.21
CA VAL A 188 -24.74 51.89 -47.02
C VAL A 188 -25.27 53.13 -46.25
N ASN A 189 -24.59 54.27 -46.43
CA ASN A 189 -24.92 55.63 -45.96
C ASN A 189 -26.37 56.11 -46.18
N ALA A 190 -26.88 56.99 -45.30
CA ALA A 190 -27.06 58.44 -45.56
C ALA A 190 -28.15 59.13 -44.67
N ALA A 191 -27.77 60.32 -44.14
CA ALA A 191 -28.58 61.51 -43.77
C ALA A 191 -29.67 61.36 -42.66
N GLU A 192 -30.04 62.33 -41.82
CA GLU A 192 -29.86 63.78 -41.72
C GLU A 192 -30.34 64.23 -40.31
N SER A 193 -29.86 65.34 -39.77
CA SER A 193 -30.38 65.95 -38.53
C SER A 193 -30.84 67.39 -38.76
N THR A 194 -31.98 67.73 -38.10
CA THR A 194 -32.60 69.06 -37.79
C THR A 194 -33.33 69.81 -38.92
N PRO A 195 -34.29 70.73 -38.62
CA PRO A 195 -34.63 71.45 -37.37
C PRO A 195 -36.04 71.11 -36.81
N GLU A 196 -36.51 71.49 -35.61
CA GLU A 196 -36.62 72.77 -34.89
C GLU A 196 -36.40 72.63 -33.36
#